data_AF-A0A2M8TKW6-F1
#
_entry.id   AF-A0A2M8TKW6-F1
#
_cell.length_a   1.000
_cell.length_b   1.000
_cell.length_c   1.000
_cell.angle_alpha   90.00
_cell.angle_beta   90.00
_cell.angle_gamma   90.00
#
_symmetry.space_group_name_H-M   'P 1'
#
loop_
_entity.id
_entity.type
_entity.pdbx_description
1 polymer ?
#
loop_
_entity_poly.entity_id
_entity_poly.type
_entity_poly.pdbx_seq_one_letter_code
_entity_poly.pdbx_strand_id
1 'polypeptide(L)'
;MLLPLLALLFTAIGASCSNNTKSATQESGDSIINKSNMTTRTFTRPDDATLRRQLTAEQYAVTQQAATERPFTNQYDNEFRPGIYVDITTGEPLFSSTDKYDSGCGWPAFSKPIDKRLVVEKADNSHGMQRTEVKSRTGNAHLGHVFDDGPADKGGLRYCINSASLRFVPLAEMEKEGYGEYTKLVRREKEIYVAGGCFWGTEHYIKQVKGVLSTEVGYANGNTKNPTYKEVCTDATGFAEAVHIKYDPDVVSLDFLVKLYFVSIDPTSHNQQGNDRGSQYRTGVYYTDPADRAVIKKVFDAEERKHSVPLEVELLPLKNFYPAEEYHQDYLEKNPTGYCHLPSSLFEYARKAKQR
;
A
#
# COMPACT_ATOMS: atom_id res chain seq x y z
N MET A 1 25.96 -20.56 -77.15
CA MET A 1 27.18 -19.88 -77.65
C MET A 1 27.85 -19.17 -76.48
N LEU A 2 29.12 -19.53 -76.25
CA LEU A 2 30.22 -18.80 -75.60
C LEU A 2 30.02 -17.97 -74.31
N LEU A 3 30.71 -18.44 -73.26
CA LEU A 3 31.39 -17.70 -72.18
C LEU A 3 32.54 -16.82 -72.74
N PRO A 4 33.04 -15.76 -72.04
CA PRO A 4 34.00 -15.90 -70.92
C PRO A 4 33.79 -14.88 -69.77
N LEU A 5 34.05 -15.20 -68.48
CA LEU A 5 35.32 -15.34 -67.76
C LEU A 5 36.20 -14.06 -67.70
N LEU A 6 36.25 -13.43 -66.53
CA LEU A 6 37.43 -12.68 -66.06
C LEU A 6 37.61 -12.89 -64.56
N ALA A 7 38.84 -13.20 -64.17
CA ALA A 7 39.28 -13.60 -62.85
C ALA A 7 40.43 -12.69 -62.37
N LEU A 8 40.79 -12.87 -61.09
CA LEU A 8 42.00 -12.43 -60.37
C LEU A 8 41.97 -10.98 -59.80
N LEU A 9 42.55 -10.65 -58.63
CA LEU A 9 43.72 -11.18 -57.90
C LEU A 9 43.65 -10.81 -56.37
N PHE A 10 44.07 -11.76 -55.51
CA PHE A 10 45.00 -11.66 -54.33
C PHE A 10 44.73 -10.63 -53.18
N THR A 11 45.00 -10.87 -51.89
CA THR A 11 46.05 -11.62 -51.16
C THR A 11 45.58 -12.06 -49.76
N ALA A 12 46.14 -13.15 -49.26
CA ALA A 12 45.99 -13.70 -47.90
C ALA A 12 46.96 -13.06 -46.88
N ILE A 13 46.57 -13.01 -45.60
CA ILE A 13 47.48 -13.15 -44.44
C ILE A 13 46.74 -13.97 -43.38
N GLY A 14 47.33 -15.09 -42.97
CA GLY A 14 46.86 -15.91 -41.85
C GLY A 14 47.55 -15.53 -40.53
N ALA A 15 46.88 -15.81 -39.42
CA ALA A 15 47.50 -16.18 -38.15
C ALA A 15 46.43 -16.81 -37.24
N SER A 16 46.69 -18.04 -36.81
CA SER A 16 45.95 -18.76 -35.78
C SER A 16 46.38 -18.25 -34.41
N CYS A 17 45.43 -17.95 -33.52
CA CYS A 17 45.64 -17.99 -32.07
C CYS A 17 44.33 -18.36 -31.36
N SER A 18 44.40 -19.47 -30.64
CA SER A 18 43.44 -19.94 -29.65
C SER A 18 43.16 -18.88 -28.58
N ASN A 19 41.91 -18.74 -28.14
CA ASN A 19 41.64 -18.21 -26.80
C ASN A 19 40.42 -18.85 -26.16
N ASN A 20 40.70 -19.38 -24.97
CA ASN A 20 39.84 -20.07 -24.05
C ASN A 20 39.21 -18.99 -23.13
N THR A 21 37.89 -18.79 -23.16
CA THR A 21 37.24 -17.92 -22.17
C THR A 21 35.85 -18.43 -21.79
N LYS A 22 35.86 -19.14 -20.66
CA LYS A 22 34.87 -19.22 -19.57
C LYS A 22 33.53 -18.49 -19.80
N SER A 23 32.48 -19.31 -19.76
CA SER A 23 31.10 -18.93 -19.42
C SER A 23 31.07 -18.00 -18.21
N ALA A 24 30.59 -16.78 -18.40
CA ALA A 24 30.19 -15.86 -17.35
C ALA A 24 28.67 -15.71 -17.42
N THR A 25 27.97 -16.35 -16.49
CA THR A 25 26.58 -16.08 -16.15
C THR A 25 26.49 -14.66 -15.59
N GLN A 26 25.80 -13.77 -16.30
CA GLN A 26 25.40 -12.46 -15.78
C GLN A 26 24.27 -12.68 -14.76
N GLU A 27 24.59 -12.54 -13.47
CA GLU A 27 23.60 -12.25 -12.45
C GLU A 27 23.17 -10.78 -12.60
N SER A 28 21.91 -10.56 -12.98
CA SER A 28 21.26 -9.25 -12.95
C SER A 28 21.00 -8.86 -11.50
N GLY A 29 21.75 -7.88 -11.02
CA GLY A 29 21.57 -7.30 -9.69
C GLY A 29 20.36 -6.38 -9.61
N ASP A 30 19.42 -6.74 -8.74
CA ASP A 30 18.48 -5.81 -8.11
C ASP A 30 18.75 -5.86 -6.60
N SER A 31 19.68 -5.02 -6.15
CA SER A 31 20.01 -4.79 -4.75
C SER A 31 19.90 -3.29 -4.52
N ILE A 32 18.74 -2.83 -4.03
CA ILE A 32 18.45 -1.40 -3.77
C ILE A 32 19.23 -0.85 -2.55
N ILE A 33 20.16 -1.61 -1.97
CA ILE A 33 20.90 -1.18 -0.78
C ILE A 33 22.39 -1.02 -1.08
N ASN A 34 22.80 0.24 -1.27
CA ASN A 34 24.20 0.65 -1.25
C ASN A 34 24.80 0.41 0.15
N LYS A 35 25.84 -0.43 0.21
CA LYS A 35 26.50 -0.91 1.44
C LYS A 35 27.24 0.15 2.28
N SER A 36 27.26 1.43 1.88
CA SER A 36 28.26 2.36 2.39
C SER A 36 27.91 3.11 3.68
N ASN A 37 26.73 2.91 4.30
CA ASN A 37 26.34 3.60 5.54
C ASN A 37 25.38 2.78 6.43
N MET A 38 25.54 1.45 6.50
CA MET A 38 24.80 0.64 7.48
C MET A 38 25.65 0.49 8.74
N THR A 39 25.20 1.07 9.86
CA THR A 39 25.57 0.57 11.19
C THR A 39 25.08 -0.87 11.27
N THR A 40 25.95 -1.84 10.96
CA THR A 40 25.55 -3.22 10.75
C THR A 40 25.24 -3.86 12.09
N ARG A 41 23.99 -3.75 12.54
CA ARG A 41 23.48 -4.52 13.67
C ARG A 41 23.62 -5.99 13.30
N THR A 42 24.51 -6.70 13.99
CA THR A 42 24.71 -8.13 13.78
C THR A 42 23.60 -8.88 14.50
N PHE A 43 22.77 -9.60 13.74
CA PHE A 43 21.77 -10.51 14.29
C PHE A 43 22.39 -11.89 14.50
N THR A 44 22.08 -12.54 15.62
CA THR A 44 22.63 -13.85 15.98
C THR A 44 21.55 -14.72 16.58
N ARG A 45 21.57 -16.02 16.24
CA ARG A 45 20.66 -17.01 16.82
C ARG A 45 20.98 -17.24 18.31
N PRO A 46 20.04 -17.04 19.24
CA PRO A 46 20.21 -17.44 20.63
C PRO A 46 20.30 -18.97 20.79
N ASP A 47 20.91 -19.43 21.88
CA ASP A 47 20.91 -20.86 22.22
C ASP A 47 19.51 -21.36 22.65
N ASP A 48 19.33 -22.69 22.61
CA ASP A 48 18.03 -23.32 22.91
C ASP A 48 17.53 -22.99 24.33
N ALA A 49 18.43 -22.97 25.31
CA ALA A 49 18.07 -22.66 26.69
C ALA A 49 17.53 -21.23 26.83
N THR A 50 18.10 -20.29 26.07
CA THR A 50 17.66 -18.89 26.01
C THR A 50 16.33 -18.77 25.29
N LEU A 51 16.15 -19.45 24.15
CA LEU A 51 14.88 -19.48 23.42
C LEU A 51 13.74 -20.03 24.30
N ARG A 52 13.97 -21.10 25.07
CA ARG A 52 12.98 -21.65 26.01
C ARG A 52 12.57 -20.70 27.14
N ARG A 53 13.43 -19.76 27.51
CA ARG A 53 13.12 -18.73 28.52
C ARG A 53 12.41 -17.52 27.94
N GLN A 54 12.72 -17.16 26.70
CA GLN A 54 12.23 -15.93 26.07
C GLN A 54 10.91 -16.12 25.31
N LEU A 55 10.72 -17.29 24.70
CA LEU A 55 9.55 -17.57 23.87
C LEU A 55 8.42 -18.19 24.69
N THR A 56 7.18 -17.90 24.28
CA THR A 56 6.03 -18.69 24.74
C THR A 56 6.10 -20.12 24.19
N ALA A 57 5.31 -21.03 24.77
CA ALA A 57 5.26 -22.41 24.31
C ALA A 57 4.88 -22.52 22.81
N GLU A 58 3.93 -21.71 22.35
CA GLU A 58 3.51 -21.67 20.94
C GLU A 58 4.61 -21.10 20.04
N GLN A 59 5.24 -19.98 20.43
CA GLN A 59 6.35 -19.38 19.68
C GLN A 59 7.54 -20.35 19.56
N TYR A 60 7.86 -21.08 20.63
CA TYR A 60 8.90 -22.10 20.60
C TYR A 60 8.50 -23.28 19.69
N ALA A 61 7.27 -23.78 19.81
CA ALA A 61 6.77 -24.88 18.96
C ALA A 61 6.77 -24.50 17.48
N VAL A 62 6.29 -23.30 17.14
CA VAL A 62 6.31 -22.79 15.76
C VAL A 62 7.74 -22.65 15.27
N THR A 63 8.57 -21.85 15.95
CA THR A 63 9.90 -21.49 15.43
C THR A 63 10.91 -22.64 15.44
N GLN A 64 10.89 -23.51 16.47
CA GLN A 64 11.89 -24.56 16.65
C GLN A 64 11.40 -25.95 16.27
N GLN A 65 10.09 -26.20 16.31
CA GLN A 65 9.50 -27.53 16.04
C GLN A 65 8.62 -27.56 14.79
N ALA A 66 8.61 -26.48 13.99
CA ALA A 66 7.84 -26.33 12.77
C ALA A 66 6.33 -26.58 12.96
N ALA A 67 5.80 -26.22 14.13
CA ALA A 67 4.36 -26.17 14.34
C ALA A 67 3.73 -25.03 13.54
N THR A 68 2.40 -25.05 13.43
CA THR A 68 1.62 -24.00 12.77
C THR A 68 0.58 -23.46 13.75
N GLU A 69 0.53 -22.14 13.92
CA GLU A 69 -0.47 -21.47 14.77
C GLU A 69 -1.87 -21.59 14.16
N ARG A 70 -2.92 -21.38 14.96
CA ARG A 70 -4.30 -21.45 14.45
C ARG A 70 -4.63 -20.22 13.57
N PRO A 71 -5.30 -20.39 12.41
CA PRO A 71 -5.68 -19.26 11.57
C PRO A 71 -6.77 -18.40 12.23
N PHE A 72 -6.83 -17.12 11.87
CA PHE A 72 -7.80 -16.10 12.28
C PHE A 72 -7.83 -15.73 13.77
N THR A 73 -7.05 -16.42 14.60
CA THR A 73 -6.98 -16.17 16.05
C THR A 73 -5.60 -15.68 16.50
N ASN A 74 -4.71 -15.40 15.56
CA ASN A 74 -3.35 -14.98 15.83
C ASN A 74 -3.20 -13.45 15.86
N GLN A 75 -2.02 -13.01 16.29
CA GLN A 75 -1.76 -11.61 16.61
C GLN A 75 -1.70 -10.69 15.38
N TYR A 76 -1.23 -11.17 14.23
CA TYR A 76 -0.87 -10.29 13.12
C TYR A 76 -1.64 -10.52 11.82
N ASP A 77 -2.63 -11.41 11.79
CA ASP A 77 -3.57 -11.56 10.67
C ASP A 77 -4.14 -10.18 10.25
N ASN A 78 -4.72 -9.45 11.21
CA ASN A 78 -5.36 -8.14 11.00
C ASN A 78 -4.49 -6.92 11.40
N GLU A 79 -3.20 -7.11 11.66
CA GLU A 79 -2.29 -5.99 11.93
C GLU A 79 -1.78 -5.43 10.59
N PHE A 80 -2.19 -4.21 10.25
CA PHE A 80 -1.79 -3.53 9.01
C PHE A 80 -1.15 -2.16 9.26
N ARG A 81 -0.90 -1.79 10.53
CA ARG A 81 -0.24 -0.53 10.82
C ARG A 81 1.13 -0.45 10.13
N PRO A 82 1.59 0.75 9.75
CA PRO A 82 2.93 0.94 9.21
C PRO A 82 3.99 0.42 10.19
N GLY A 83 4.88 -0.46 9.72
CA GLY A 83 6.00 -0.98 10.51
C GLY A 83 6.72 -2.14 9.82
N ILE A 84 7.57 -2.83 10.57
CA ILE A 84 8.27 -4.04 10.12
C ILE A 84 7.94 -5.23 11.02
N TYR A 85 8.12 -6.43 10.47
CA TYR A 85 8.02 -7.69 11.21
C TYR A 85 9.40 -8.29 11.30
N VAL A 86 9.87 -8.46 12.53
CA VAL A 86 11.18 -9.03 12.83
C VAL A 86 11.04 -10.48 13.26
N ASP A 87 12.05 -11.30 12.99
CA ASP A 87 12.19 -12.64 13.55
C ASP A 87 12.12 -12.54 15.08
N ILE A 88 11.17 -13.24 15.70
CA ILE A 88 11.00 -13.17 17.15
C ILE A 88 12.21 -13.71 17.93
N THR A 89 13.02 -14.57 17.30
CA THR A 89 14.19 -15.22 17.91
C THR A 89 15.46 -14.37 17.83
N THR A 90 15.63 -13.58 16.77
CA THR A 90 16.88 -12.82 16.53
C THR A 90 16.69 -11.30 16.53
N GLY A 91 15.46 -10.83 16.29
CA GLY A 91 15.16 -9.43 16.02
C GLY A 91 15.53 -8.97 14.60
N GLU A 92 15.97 -9.86 13.71
CA GLU A 92 16.29 -9.50 12.33
C GLU A 92 15.01 -9.10 11.56
N PRO A 93 14.95 -7.93 10.91
CA PRO A 93 13.81 -7.54 10.07
C PRO A 93 13.65 -8.48 8.87
N LEU A 94 12.49 -9.11 8.75
CA LEU A 94 12.21 -10.07 7.67
C LEU A 94 11.20 -9.55 6.66
N PHE A 95 10.16 -8.85 7.13
CA PHE A 95 9.07 -8.37 6.29
C PHE A 95 8.72 -6.91 6.61
N SER A 96 8.22 -6.20 5.60
CA SER A 96 7.66 -4.85 5.76
C SER A 96 6.14 -4.91 5.68
N SER A 97 5.45 -4.08 6.48
CA SER A 97 4.00 -3.93 6.37
C SER A 97 3.55 -3.43 4.99
N THR A 98 4.45 -2.78 4.23
CA THR A 98 4.18 -2.32 2.85
C THR A 98 3.84 -3.47 1.90
N ASP A 99 4.46 -4.62 2.11
CA ASP A 99 4.30 -5.82 1.29
C ASP A 99 3.26 -6.79 1.89
N LYS A 100 2.71 -6.46 3.07
CA LYS A 100 1.61 -7.19 3.70
C LYS A 100 0.29 -6.92 2.96
N TYR A 101 -0.56 -7.93 2.87
CA TYR A 101 -1.90 -7.80 2.32
C TYR A 101 -2.84 -8.83 2.97
N ASP A 102 -4.15 -8.60 2.88
CA ASP A 102 -5.13 -9.60 3.28
C ASP A 102 -5.27 -10.64 2.16
N SER A 103 -4.93 -11.88 2.47
CA SER A 103 -5.08 -13.01 1.54
C SER A 103 -6.25 -13.93 1.89
N GLY A 104 -6.94 -13.66 3.01
CA GLY A 104 -7.97 -14.54 3.57
C GLY A 104 -7.45 -15.86 4.12
N CYS A 105 -6.12 -16.07 4.20
CA CYS A 105 -5.55 -17.32 4.71
C CYS A 105 -5.69 -17.46 6.24
N GLY A 106 -5.89 -16.35 6.95
CA GLY A 106 -5.98 -16.31 8.41
C GLY A 106 -4.63 -16.21 9.12
N TRP A 107 -3.57 -15.82 8.41
CA TRP A 107 -2.24 -15.53 8.93
C TRP A 107 -1.70 -14.25 8.26
N PRO A 108 -0.71 -13.55 8.85
CA PRO A 108 -0.06 -12.45 8.15
C PRO A 108 0.56 -12.95 6.83
N ALA A 109 0.10 -12.36 5.73
CA ALA A 109 0.53 -12.70 4.39
C ALA A 109 1.32 -11.54 3.77
N PHE A 110 2.48 -11.86 3.18
CA PHE A 110 3.36 -10.90 2.52
C PHE A 110 3.61 -11.32 1.08
N SER A 111 3.73 -10.35 0.17
CA SER A 111 4.08 -10.62 -1.23
C SER A 111 5.57 -10.96 -1.41
N LYS A 112 6.43 -10.45 -0.51
CA LYS A 112 7.88 -10.72 -0.49
C LYS A 112 8.50 -10.40 0.88
N PRO A 113 9.66 -10.99 1.22
CA PRO A 113 10.51 -10.51 2.30
C PRO A 113 11.18 -9.18 1.93
N ILE A 114 11.74 -8.50 2.93
CA ILE A 114 12.59 -7.31 2.74
C ILE A 114 13.73 -7.61 1.76
N ASP A 115 14.34 -8.79 1.89
CA ASP A 115 15.36 -9.30 0.98
C ASP A 115 15.30 -10.82 0.95
N LYS A 116 15.35 -11.42 -0.24
CA LYS A 116 15.30 -12.88 -0.41
C LYS A 116 16.42 -13.62 0.31
N ARG A 117 17.55 -12.96 0.55
CA ARG A 117 18.69 -13.53 1.29
C ARG A 117 18.40 -13.72 2.77
N LEU A 118 17.39 -13.05 3.34
CA LEU A 118 17.06 -13.17 4.76
C LEU A 118 16.26 -14.43 5.08
N VAL A 119 15.70 -15.08 4.06
CA VAL A 119 14.92 -16.30 4.20
C VAL A 119 15.57 -17.48 3.47
N VAL A 120 15.19 -18.69 3.88
CA VAL A 120 15.52 -19.94 3.22
C VAL A 120 14.21 -20.63 2.86
N GLU A 121 14.07 -20.96 1.58
CA GLU A 121 12.95 -21.72 1.06
C GLU A 121 13.37 -23.20 0.92
N LYS A 122 12.58 -24.12 1.49
CA LYS A 122 12.89 -25.55 1.52
C LYS A 122 11.65 -26.38 1.22
N ALA A 123 11.79 -27.44 0.41
CA ALA A 123 10.70 -28.37 0.18
C ALA A 123 10.25 -29.03 1.50
N ASP A 124 8.95 -28.98 1.76
CA ASP A 124 8.25 -29.60 2.88
C ASP A 124 7.21 -30.60 2.32
N ASN A 125 7.53 -31.88 2.45
CA ASN A 125 6.69 -33.00 2.01
C ASN A 125 5.98 -33.68 3.21
N SER A 126 5.93 -33.03 4.37
CA SER A 126 5.29 -33.57 5.56
C SER A 126 3.77 -33.60 5.42
N HIS A 127 3.12 -34.45 6.24
CA HIS A 127 1.65 -34.57 6.29
C HIS A 127 0.95 -34.84 4.95
N GLY A 128 1.66 -35.41 3.97
CA GLY A 128 1.12 -35.72 2.64
C GLY A 128 0.88 -34.49 1.75
N MET A 129 1.40 -33.32 2.13
CA MET A 129 1.32 -32.09 1.34
C MET A 129 2.66 -31.80 0.67
N GLN A 130 2.66 -31.16 -0.50
CA GLN A 130 3.87 -30.57 -1.10
C GLN A 130 3.81 -29.06 -0.91
N ARG A 131 4.68 -28.53 -0.05
CA ARG A 131 4.75 -27.09 0.24
C ARG A 131 6.20 -26.63 0.23
N THR A 132 6.41 -25.33 0.23
CA THR A 132 7.73 -24.72 0.39
C THR A 132 7.78 -24.03 1.74
N GLU A 133 8.47 -24.64 2.70
CA GLU A 133 8.76 -24.07 4.02
C GLU A 133 9.62 -22.81 3.86
N VAL A 134 9.29 -21.78 4.63
CA VAL A 134 10.07 -20.56 4.76
C VAL A 134 10.68 -20.52 6.15
N LYS A 135 11.99 -20.34 6.23
CA LYS A 135 12.75 -20.20 7.47
C LYS A 135 13.55 -18.89 7.50
N SER A 136 13.77 -18.33 8.67
CA SER A 136 14.74 -17.24 8.81
C SER A 136 16.15 -17.77 8.59
N ARG A 137 16.99 -17.05 7.84
CA ARG A 137 18.35 -17.52 7.54
C ARG A 137 19.24 -17.50 8.78
N THR A 138 19.19 -16.41 9.54
CA THR A 138 20.05 -16.23 10.73
C THR A 138 19.58 -17.09 11.90
N GLY A 139 18.27 -17.06 12.21
CA GLY A 139 17.69 -17.79 13.33
C GLY A 139 17.42 -19.26 13.06
N ASN A 140 17.38 -19.69 11.79
CA ASN A 140 16.87 -21.00 11.36
C ASN A 140 15.47 -21.30 11.94
N ALA A 141 14.69 -20.25 12.24
CA ALA A 141 13.36 -20.35 12.78
C ALA A 141 12.39 -20.71 11.65
N HIS A 142 11.51 -21.68 11.87
CA HIS A 142 10.37 -21.91 10.98
C HIS A 142 9.44 -20.69 11.06
N LEU A 143 9.15 -20.11 9.90
CA LEU A 143 8.29 -18.93 9.77
C LEU A 143 6.91 -19.33 9.25
N GLY A 144 6.85 -20.19 8.24
CA GLY A 144 5.61 -20.61 7.60
C GLY A 144 5.89 -21.20 6.22
N HIS A 145 5.08 -20.84 5.23
CA HIS A 145 5.18 -21.37 3.88
C HIS A 145 4.98 -20.29 2.82
N VAL A 146 5.55 -20.52 1.63
CA VAL A 146 5.34 -19.66 0.45
C VAL A 146 4.56 -20.43 -0.63
N PHE A 147 3.66 -19.71 -1.28
CA PHE A 147 2.77 -20.18 -2.34
C PHE A 147 2.85 -19.26 -3.56
N ASP A 148 2.46 -19.77 -4.73
CA ASP A 148 2.46 -19.07 -6.03
C ASP A 148 1.08 -18.50 -6.42
N ASP A 149 0.20 -18.33 -5.42
CA ASP A 149 -1.16 -17.78 -5.53
C ASP A 149 -1.27 -16.35 -4.99
N GLY A 150 -0.15 -15.62 -4.94
CA GLY A 150 -0.12 -14.22 -4.52
C GLY A 150 -0.54 -13.23 -5.60
N PRO A 151 -0.67 -11.93 -5.26
CA PRO A 151 -1.01 -10.87 -6.21
C PRO A 151 -0.01 -10.80 -7.37
N ALA A 152 -0.50 -10.96 -8.60
CA ALA A 152 0.33 -11.02 -9.80
C ALA A 152 1.14 -9.72 -10.01
N ASP A 153 0.57 -8.57 -9.68
CA ASP A 153 1.21 -7.25 -9.74
C ASP A 153 2.34 -7.08 -8.72
N LYS A 154 2.41 -7.95 -7.70
CA LYS A 154 3.44 -7.95 -6.66
C LYS A 154 4.42 -9.13 -6.77
N GLY A 155 4.43 -9.83 -7.90
CA GLY A 155 5.33 -10.94 -8.18
C GLY A 155 4.73 -12.33 -7.98
N GLY A 156 3.42 -12.43 -7.67
CA GLY A 156 2.68 -13.69 -7.66
C GLY A 156 2.93 -14.61 -6.47
N LEU A 157 3.78 -14.20 -5.51
CA LEU A 157 4.08 -15.01 -4.33
C LEU A 157 3.27 -14.58 -3.11
N ARG A 158 2.92 -15.55 -2.28
CA ARG A 158 2.27 -15.37 -0.97
C ARG A 158 3.10 -16.06 0.10
N TYR A 159 3.83 -15.28 0.88
CA TYR A 159 4.49 -15.71 2.11
C TYR A 159 3.45 -15.70 3.24
N CYS A 160 2.92 -16.88 3.57
CA CYS A 160 1.96 -17.10 4.65
C CYS A 160 2.73 -17.46 5.92
N ILE A 161 2.86 -16.52 6.84
CA ILE A 161 3.79 -16.60 7.97
C ILE A 161 3.03 -16.70 9.29
N ASN A 162 3.53 -17.51 10.23
CA ASN A 162 2.98 -17.56 11.58
C ASN A 162 3.32 -16.27 12.34
N SER A 163 2.34 -15.62 12.94
CA SER A 163 2.53 -14.51 13.86
C SER A 163 3.45 -14.85 15.03
N ALA A 164 3.36 -16.07 15.54
CA ALA A 164 4.20 -16.60 16.62
C ALA A 164 5.68 -16.72 16.24
N SER A 165 6.03 -16.59 14.96
CA SER A 165 7.42 -16.50 14.51
C SER A 165 7.93 -15.05 14.37
N LEU A 166 7.05 -14.07 14.55
CA LEU A 166 7.31 -12.66 14.28
C LEU A 166 7.09 -11.79 15.52
N ARG A 167 7.71 -10.62 15.51
CA ARG A 167 7.34 -9.49 16.36
C ARG A 167 7.15 -8.25 15.49
N PHE A 168 6.02 -7.58 15.64
CA PHE A 168 5.76 -6.33 14.93
C PHE A 168 6.43 -5.15 15.64
N VAL A 169 7.10 -4.29 14.86
CA VAL A 169 7.68 -3.02 15.31
C VAL A 169 7.00 -1.88 14.56
N PRO A 170 6.13 -1.09 15.21
CA PRO A 170 5.44 0.04 14.58
C PRO A 170 6.44 1.09 14.10
N LEU A 171 6.14 1.74 12.97
CA LEU A 171 6.98 2.78 12.35
C LEU A 171 7.41 3.87 13.35
N ALA A 172 6.50 4.28 14.24
CA ALA A 172 6.76 5.30 15.26
C ALA A 172 7.82 4.90 16.29
N GLU A 173 8.02 3.59 16.54
CA GLU A 173 8.99 3.07 17.51
C GLU A 173 10.28 2.56 16.84
N MET A 174 10.30 2.42 15.50
CA MET A 174 11.43 1.82 14.77
C MET A 174 12.76 2.54 15.05
N GLU A 175 12.79 3.87 15.05
CA GLU A 175 14.02 4.63 15.33
C GLU A 175 14.55 4.31 16.73
N LYS A 176 13.67 4.37 17.73
CA LYS A 176 13.97 4.13 19.14
C LYS A 176 14.40 2.69 19.43
N GLU A 177 13.86 1.72 18.69
CA GLU A 177 14.24 0.30 18.80
C GLU A 177 15.51 -0.06 17.98
N GLY A 178 16.08 0.90 17.26
CA GLY A 178 17.30 0.71 16.47
C GLY A 178 17.06 0.09 15.09
N TYR A 179 15.90 0.35 14.49
CA TYR A 179 15.51 -0.03 13.11
C TYR A 179 15.32 1.19 12.19
N GLY A 180 15.89 2.35 12.55
CA GLY A 180 15.74 3.60 11.81
C GLY A 180 16.06 3.50 10.32
N GLU A 181 17.06 2.71 9.95
CA GLU A 181 17.45 2.49 8.54
C GLU A 181 16.38 1.76 7.68
N TYR A 182 15.46 1.04 8.32
CA TYR A 182 14.39 0.29 7.66
C TYR A 182 13.12 1.12 7.49
N THR A 183 13.02 2.31 8.07
CA THR A 183 11.85 3.19 7.96
C THR A 183 11.49 3.50 6.51
N LYS A 184 12.50 3.63 5.62
CA LYS A 184 12.34 3.82 4.17
C LYS A 184 11.65 2.66 3.44
N LEU A 185 11.57 1.47 4.05
CA LEU A 185 10.89 0.30 3.50
C LEU A 185 9.41 0.26 3.91
N VAL A 186 9.01 1.14 4.80
CA VAL A 186 7.66 1.22 5.34
C VAL A 186 6.97 2.41 4.70
N ARG A 187 6.00 2.13 3.85
CA ARG A 187 5.13 3.15 3.27
C ARG A 187 4.34 3.83 4.38
N ARG A 188 4.36 5.16 4.37
CA ARG A 188 3.52 5.98 5.24
C ARG A 188 2.11 6.03 4.69
N GLU A 189 1.16 6.15 5.60
CA GLU A 189 -0.25 6.32 5.27
C GLU A 189 -0.79 7.49 6.08
N LYS A 190 -1.46 8.40 5.40
CA LYS A 190 -2.29 9.44 6.00
C LYS A 190 -3.70 9.32 5.43
N GLU A 191 -4.65 9.92 6.13
CA GLU A 191 -6.05 9.93 5.71
C GLU A 191 -6.63 11.34 5.68
N ILE A 192 -7.61 11.54 4.82
CA ILE A 192 -8.44 12.75 4.75
C ILE A 192 -9.81 12.36 4.21
N TYR A 193 -10.82 13.15 4.52
CA TYR A 193 -12.17 12.93 4.03
C TYR A 193 -12.63 14.16 3.24
N VAL A 194 -13.27 13.93 2.10
CA VAL A 194 -13.81 15.03 1.27
C VAL A 194 -15.25 14.75 0.88
N ALA A 195 -16.10 15.77 0.98
CA ALA A 195 -17.45 15.78 0.42
C ALA A 195 -17.45 16.66 -0.82
N GLY A 196 -17.84 16.13 -1.98
CA GLY A 196 -17.65 16.77 -3.29
C GLY A 196 -18.89 16.78 -4.17
N GLY A 197 -20.08 16.63 -3.59
CA GLY A 197 -21.29 16.26 -4.31
C GLY A 197 -21.48 14.75 -4.32
N CYS A 198 -22.03 14.19 -5.40
CA CYS A 198 -22.17 12.75 -5.54
C CYS A 198 -20.82 12.04 -5.33
N PHE A 199 -20.76 11.17 -4.33
CA PHE A 199 -19.52 10.50 -3.95
C PHE A 199 -18.95 9.57 -5.03
N TRP A 200 -19.75 9.10 -6.00
CA TRP A 200 -19.30 8.20 -7.07
C TRP A 200 -18.30 8.90 -7.98
N GLY A 201 -18.64 10.10 -8.42
CA GLY A 201 -17.74 10.92 -9.24
C GLY A 201 -16.51 11.36 -8.45
N THR A 202 -16.73 11.80 -7.21
CA THR A 202 -15.66 12.27 -6.31
C THR A 202 -14.65 11.16 -6.03
N GLU A 203 -15.11 9.95 -5.70
CA GLU A 203 -14.27 8.77 -5.49
C GLU A 203 -13.48 8.45 -6.75
N HIS A 204 -14.17 8.29 -7.88
CA HIS A 204 -13.52 7.89 -9.13
C HIS A 204 -12.44 8.89 -9.56
N TYR A 205 -12.69 10.20 -9.38
CA TYR A 205 -11.71 11.26 -9.65
C TYR A 205 -10.48 11.17 -8.75
N ILE A 206 -10.67 11.11 -7.43
CA ILE A 206 -9.56 11.08 -6.48
C ILE A 206 -8.75 9.78 -6.61
N LYS A 207 -9.41 8.65 -6.86
CA LYS A 207 -8.76 7.35 -7.07
C LYS A 207 -7.77 7.35 -8.23
N GLN A 208 -7.91 8.26 -9.20
CA GLN A 208 -6.93 8.41 -10.29
C GLN A 208 -5.60 9.03 -9.86
N VAL A 209 -5.54 9.70 -8.70
CA VAL A 209 -4.38 10.48 -8.29
C VAL A 209 -3.26 9.54 -7.82
N LYS A 210 -2.09 9.65 -8.46
CA LYS A 210 -0.91 8.88 -8.05
C LYS A 210 -0.55 9.22 -6.59
N GLY A 211 -0.45 8.19 -5.76
CA GLY A 211 -0.18 8.33 -4.32
C GLY A 211 -1.42 8.11 -3.44
N VAL A 212 -2.62 8.13 -4.02
CA VAL A 212 -3.80 7.58 -3.34
C VAL A 212 -3.66 6.06 -3.27
N LEU A 213 -3.84 5.51 -2.06
CA LEU A 213 -3.66 4.09 -1.74
C LEU A 213 -4.99 3.35 -1.77
N SER A 214 -6.04 3.95 -1.24
CA SER A 214 -7.41 3.44 -1.29
C SER A 214 -8.42 4.57 -1.09
N THR A 215 -9.65 4.31 -1.54
CA THR A 215 -10.81 5.15 -1.31
C THR A 215 -11.95 4.31 -0.75
N GLU A 216 -12.82 4.92 0.04
CA GLU A 216 -14.07 4.32 0.52
C GLU A 216 -15.14 5.41 0.58
N VAL A 217 -16.29 5.19 -0.05
CA VAL A 217 -17.41 6.13 0.01
C VAL A 217 -18.28 5.89 1.23
N GLY A 218 -18.84 6.96 1.78
CA GLY A 218 -19.67 6.89 2.97
C GLY A 218 -20.32 8.19 3.35
N TYR A 219 -20.80 8.23 4.58
CA TYR A 219 -21.59 9.32 5.14
C TYR A 219 -20.82 9.96 6.29
N ALA A 220 -20.45 11.24 6.15
CA ALA A 220 -19.66 11.96 7.14
C ALA A 220 -20.48 13.01 7.93
N ASN A 221 -20.13 13.18 9.20
CA ASN A 221 -20.54 14.29 10.07
C ASN A 221 -22.05 14.48 10.30
N GLY A 222 -22.82 13.40 10.33
CA GLY A 222 -24.25 13.43 10.63
C GLY A 222 -24.60 13.20 12.10
N ASN A 223 -25.90 13.16 12.38
CA ASN A 223 -26.48 13.17 13.73
C ASN A 223 -27.11 11.83 14.16
N THR A 224 -27.18 10.85 13.25
CA THR A 224 -27.69 9.49 13.55
C THR A 224 -26.55 8.47 13.49
N LYS A 225 -26.81 7.23 13.92
CA LYS A 225 -25.82 6.13 13.89
C LYS A 225 -26.14 5.17 12.75
N ASN A 226 -25.12 4.72 12.02
CA ASN A 226 -25.24 3.73 10.94
C ASN A 226 -26.36 4.07 9.93
N PRO A 227 -26.34 5.27 9.32
CA PRO A 227 -27.38 5.67 8.38
C PRO A 227 -27.34 4.80 7.12
N THR A 228 -28.50 4.60 6.52
CA THR A 228 -28.63 4.02 5.17
C THR A 228 -28.69 5.13 4.11
N TYR A 229 -28.38 4.79 2.85
CA TYR A 229 -28.51 5.74 1.74
C TYR A 229 -29.89 6.40 1.68
N LYS A 230 -30.95 5.60 1.91
CA LYS A 230 -32.35 6.07 1.90
C LYS A 230 -32.62 7.10 2.98
N GLU A 231 -32.06 6.93 4.18
CA GLU A 231 -32.22 7.89 5.27
C GLU A 231 -31.45 9.17 4.99
N VAL A 232 -30.22 9.06 4.45
CA VAL A 232 -29.40 10.23 4.07
C VAL A 232 -30.09 11.08 3.01
N CYS A 233 -30.74 10.46 2.03
CA CYS A 233 -31.51 11.15 0.98
C CYS A 233 -32.70 11.97 1.50
N THR A 234 -33.11 11.83 2.77
CA THR A 234 -34.21 12.61 3.35
C THR A 234 -33.79 14.00 3.85
N ASP A 235 -32.50 14.32 3.82
CA ASP A 235 -31.89 15.52 4.44
C ASP A 235 -32.08 15.64 5.97
N ALA A 236 -32.73 14.67 6.62
CA ALA A 236 -32.99 14.72 8.07
C ALA A 236 -31.80 14.28 8.94
N THR A 237 -30.81 13.60 8.34
CA THR A 237 -29.71 12.97 9.11
C THR A 237 -28.52 13.89 9.32
N GLY A 238 -28.37 14.94 8.50
CA GLY A 238 -27.24 15.87 8.52
C GLY A 238 -25.93 15.31 7.96
N PHE A 239 -25.92 14.10 7.39
CA PHE A 239 -24.73 13.54 6.77
C PHE A 239 -24.38 14.24 5.45
N ALA A 240 -23.09 14.33 5.13
CA ALA A 240 -22.61 14.58 3.78
C ALA A 240 -22.19 13.26 3.12
N GLU A 241 -22.47 13.09 1.84
CA GLU A 241 -21.76 12.09 1.03
C GLU A 241 -20.28 12.47 0.98
N ALA A 242 -19.42 11.55 1.37
CA ALA A 242 -18.00 11.78 1.51
C ALA A 242 -17.18 10.59 1.02
N VAL A 243 -15.94 10.87 0.67
CA VAL A 243 -14.92 9.89 0.31
C VAL A 243 -13.85 9.91 1.39
N HIS A 244 -13.61 8.77 2.03
CA HIS A 244 -12.42 8.51 2.84
C HIS A 244 -11.26 8.20 1.90
N ILE A 245 -10.18 8.96 2.01
CA ILE A 245 -9.01 8.84 1.16
C ILE A 245 -7.82 8.46 2.03
N LYS A 246 -7.21 7.32 1.75
CA LYS A 246 -5.90 6.95 2.28
C LYS A 246 -4.84 7.22 1.23
N TYR A 247 -3.77 7.89 1.61
CA TYR A 247 -2.72 8.31 0.68
C TYR A 247 -1.32 8.20 1.28
N ASP A 248 -0.33 8.05 0.41
CA ASP A 248 1.07 8.07 0.75
C ASP A 248 1.59 9.52 0.72
N PRO A 249 1.88 10.14 1.89
CA PRO A 249 2.33 11.52 1.95
C PRO A 249 3.70 11.75 1.32
N ASP A 250 4.46 10.70 1.02
CA ASP A 250 5.76 10.79 0.31
C ASP A 250 5.61 10.80 -1.21
N VAL A 251 4.44 10.41 -1.71
CA VAL A 251 4.11 10.44 -3.15
C VAL A 251 3.20 11.61 -3.49
N VAL A 252 2.25 11.94 -2.61
CA VAL A 252 1.28 13.02 -2.81
C VAL A 252 1.05 13.78 -1.51
N SER A 253 1.22 15.11 -1.54
CA SER A 253 0.98 15.95 -0.36
C SER A 253 -0.50 16.23 -0.15
N LEU A 254 -0.85 16.48 1.13
CA LEU A 254 -2.19 16.93 1.49
C LEU A 254 -2.59 18.23 0.77
N ASP A 255 -1.66 19.19 0.65
CA ASP A 255 -1.97 20.45 -0.04
C ASP A 255 -2.30 20.23 -1.51
N PHE A 256 -1.63 19.28 -2.17
CA PHE A 256 -1.88 18.96 -3.56
C PHE A 256 -3.20 18.21 -3.75
N LEU A 257 -3.52 17.24 -2.88
CA LEU A 257 -4.81 16.56 -2.88
C LEU A 257 -5.98 17.55 -2.70
N VAL A 258 -5.88 18.47 -1.75
CA VAL A 258 -6.92 19.49 -1.52
C VAL A 258 -7.05 20.43 -2.72
N LYS A 259 -5.94 20.81 -3.38
CA LYS A 259 -5.99 21.59 -4.62
C LYS A 259 -6.71 20.84 -5.74
N LEU A 260 -6.44 19.54 -5.91
CA LEU A 260 -7.14 18.71 -6.89
C LEU A 260 -8.63 18.57 -6.57
N TYR A 261 -8.98 18.45 -5.29
CA TYR A 261 -10.36 18.45 -4.84
C TYR A 261 -11.09 19.75 -5.25
N PHE A 262 -10.50 20.92 -5.03
CA PHE A 262 -11.09 22.19 -5.48
C PHE A 262 -11.27 22.29 -7.01
N VAL A 263 -10.43 21.60 -7.80
CA VAL A 263 -10.62 21.52 -9.26
C VAL A 263 -11.86 20.70 -9.63
N SER A 264 -12.29 19.78 -8.78
CA SER A 264 -13.43 18.89 -9.04
C SER A 264 -14.79 19.40 -8.57
N ILE A 265 -14.88 20.56 -7.94
CA ILE A 265 -16.14 21.07 -7.38
C ILE A 265 -16.41 22.51 -7.83
N ASP A 266 -17.68 22.91 -7.81
CA ASP A 266 -18.04 24.31 -7.57
C ASP A 266 -17.98 24.60 -6.06
N PRO A 267 -17.00 25.40 -5.58
CA PRO A 267 -16.81 25.64 -4.16
C PRO A 267 -17.70 26.78 -3.63
N THR A 268 -18.51 27.40 -4.47
CA THR A 268 -19.44 28.49 -4.11
C THR A 268 -20.90 28.02 -4.08
N SER A 269 -21.14 26.77 -4.47
CA SER A 269 -22.47 26.16 -4.50
C SER A 269 -22.89 25.67 -3.11
N HIS A 270 -24.05 26.15 -2.65
CA HIS A 270 -24.63 25.81 -1.35
C HIS A 270 -25.52 24.56 -1.46
N ASN A 271 -25.20 23.50 -0.70
CA ASN A 271 -25.98 22.25 -0.64
C ASN A 271 -26.37 21.67 -2.02
N GLN A 272 -25.44 21.79 -2.98
CA GLN A 272 -25.63 21.34 -4.35
C GLN A 272 -24.27 21.12 -5.01
N GLN A 273 -24.19 20.15 -5.91
CA GLN A 273 -23.10 20.03 -6.86
C GLN A 273 -23.62 19.53 -8.21
N GLY A 274 -23.36 20.28 -9.29
CA GLY A 274 -23.95 19.99 -10.59
C GLY A 274 -25.49 19.93 -10.52
N ASN A 275 -26.06 18.78 -10.90
CA ASN A 275 -27.51 18.54 -10.85
C ASN A 275 -27.99 17.96 -9.51
N ASP A 276 -27.08 17.55 -8.63
CA ASP A 276 -27.39 16.90 -7.36
C ASP A 276 -27.66 17.95 -6.29
N ARG A 277 -28.87 17.95 -5.73
CA ARG A 277 -29.37 18.96 -4.79
C ARG A 277 -29.78 18.33 -3.47
N GLY A 278 -29.37 18.97 -2.38
CA GLY A 278 -29.66 18.54 -1.02
C GLY A 278 -28.42 18.67 -0.13
N SER A 279 -28.65 18.70 1.17
CA SER A 279 -27.57 18.93 2.15
C SER A 279 -26.53 17.81 2.13
N GLN A 280 -26.90 16.60 1.71
CA GLN A 280 -25.99 15.48 1.53
C GLN A 280 -24.94 15.72 0.43
N TYR A 281 -25.23 16.58 -0.54
CA TYR A 281 -24.31 16.92 -1.64
C TYR A 281 -23.48 18.18 -1.39
N ARG A 282 -23.49 18.70 -0.16
CA ARG A 282 -22.65 19.83 0.22
C ARG A 282 -21.16 19.49 0.11
N THR A 283 -20.34 20.52 0.05
CA THR A 283 -18.89 20.39 -0.10
C THR A 283 -18.18 20.54 1.24
N GLY A 284 -17.11 19.78 1.45
CA GLY A 284 -16.34 19.83 2.67
C GLY A 284 -15.02 19.08 2.63
N VAL A 285 -14.09 19.48 3.49
CA VAL A 285 -12.85 18.76 3.79
C VAL A 285 -12.80 18.49 5.29
N TYR A 286 -12.73 17.22 5.66
CA TYR A 286 -12.76 16.77 7.05
C TYR A 286 -11.47 16.07 7.45
N TYR A 287 -10.83 16.56 8.51
CA TYR A 287 -9.54 16.07 9.00
C TYR A 287 -9.67 15.31 10.32
N THR A 288 -8.88 14.26 10.50
CA THR A 288 -8.73 13.54 11.77
C THR A 288 -7.55 14.06 12.59
N ASP A 289 -6.45 14.47 11.94
CA ASP A 289 -5.30 15.11 12.57
C ASP A 289 -5.48 16.65 12.65
N PRO A 290 -5.54 17.26 13.84
CA PRO A 290 -5.62 18.72 13.98
C PRO A 290 -4.47 19.49 13.31
N ALA A 291 -3.29 18.88 13.14
CA ALA A 291 -2.15 19.50 12.47
C ALA A 291 -2.41 19.75 10.97
N ASP A 292 -3.23 18.90 10.34
CA ASP A 292 -3.54 18.97 8.91
C ASP A 292 -4.40 20.22 8.59
N ARG A 293 -5.17 20.73 9.56
CA ARG A 293 -5.99 21.95 9.39
C ARG A 293 -5.17 23.13 8.87
N ALA A 294 -3.95 23.32 9.37
CA ALA A 294 -3.11 24.46 8.96
C ALA A 294 -2.65 24.35 7.50
N VAL A 295 -2.44 23.12 7.01
CA VAL A 295 -2.08 22.86 5.61
C VAL A 295 -3.29 23.09 4.71
N ILE A 296 -4.45 22.53 5.09
CA ILE A 296 -5.71 22.66 4.34
C ILE A 296 -6.13 24.13 4.26
N LYS A 297 -6.07 24.86 5.38
CA LYS A 297 -6.44 26.28 5.43
C LYS A 297 -5.64 27.16 4.47
N LYS A 298 -4.35 26.87 4.26
CA LYS A 298 -3.53 27.60 3.27
C LYS A 298 -4.07 27.42 1.84
N VAL A 299 -4.60 26.26 1.52
CA VAL A 299 -5.23 25.99 0.21
C VAL A 299 -6.56 26.74 0.11
N PHE A 300 -7.39 26.70 1.16
CA PHE A 300 -8.63 27.47 1.24
C PHE A 300 -8.38 28.96 1.05
N ASP A 301 -7.39 29.55 1.74
CA ASP A 301 -7.03 30.96 1.61
C ASP A 301 -6.56 31.34 0.20
N ALA A 302 -5.92 30.41 -0.50
CA ALA A 302 -5.53 30.61 -1.89
C ALA A 302 -6.73 30.49 -2.85
N GLU A 303 -7.68 29.61 -2.54
CA GLU A 303 -8.89 29.40 -3.33
C GLU A 303 -9.88 30.56 -3.15
N GLU A 304 -10.16 30.99 -1.92
CA GLU A 304 -11.02 32.14 -1.59
C GLU A 304 -10.65 33.39 -2.41
N ARG A 305 -9.35 33.66 -2.60
CA ARG A 305 -8.87 34.80 -3.39
C ARG A 305 -9.24 34.76 -4.88
N LYS A 306 -9.67 33.61 -5.41
CA LYS A 306 -10.11 33.45 -6.80
C LYS A 306 -11.60 33.75 -6.99
N HIS A 307 -12.36 33.84 -5.90
CA HIS A 307 -13.81 33.98 -5.92
C HIS A 307 -14.23 35.32 -5.32
N SER A 308 -15.28 35.92 -5.87
CA SER A 308 -15.86 37.17 -5.36
C SER A 308 -16.88 36.96 -4.25
N VAL A 309 -17.23 35.70 -3.98
CA VAL A 309 -18.14 35.28 -2.90
C VAL A 309 -17.40 34.30 -1.97
N PRO A 310 -17.81 34.18 -0.70
CA PRO A 310 -17.24 33.18 0.20
C PRO A 310 -17.38 31.76 -0.35
N LEU A 311 -16.46 30.88 0.03
CA LEU A 311 -16.62 29.45 -0.26
C LEU A 311 -17.70 28.87 0.64
N GLU A 312 -18.52 27.99 0.09
CA GLU A 312 -19.50 27.16 0.80
C GLU A 312 -18.89 25.85 1.32
N VAL A 313 -17.59 25.64 1.07
CA VAL A 313 -16.86 24.42 1.45
C VAL A 313 -16.58 24.39 2.95
N GLU A 314 -17.04 23.35 3.63
CA GLU A 314 -16.75 23.13 5.05
C GLU A 314 -15.25 22.82 5.28
N LEU A 315 -14.67 23.38 6.35
CA LEU A 315 -13.36 22.96 6.88
C LEU A 315 -13.50 22.61 8.36
N LEU A 316 -13.77 21.33 8.65
CA LEU A 316 -14.16 20.86 9.98
C LEU A 316 -13.36 19.61 10.39
N PRO A 317 -13.20 19.34 11.70
CA PRO A 317 -12.74 18.02 12.12
C PRO A 317 -13.78 16.95 11.76
N LEU A 318 -13.33 15.74 11.47
CA LEU A 318 -14.23 14.59 11.31
C LEU A 318 -14.84 14.21 12.67
N LYS A 319 -16.17 14.11 12.72
CA LYS A 319 -16.94 13.69 13.91
C LYS A 319 -17.31 12.21 13.86
N ASN A 320 -17.80 11.75 12.71
CA ASN A 320 -18.18 10.37 12.45
C ASN A 320 -18.14 10.11 10.93
N PHE A 321 -17.88 8.86 10.57
CA PHE A 321 -17.93 8.36 9.21
C PHE A 321 -18.54 6.95 9.22
N TYR A 322 -19.48 6.69 8.33
CA TYR A 322 -20.10 5.39 8.14
C TYR A 322 -19.92 4.97 6.68
N PRO A 323 -19.26 3.84 6.39
CA PRO A 323 -19.16 3.31 5.04
C PRO A 323 -20.55 3.16 4.41
N ALA A 324 -20.68 3.57 3.15
CA ALA A 324 -21.87 3.33 2.37
C ALA A 324 -21.95 1.85 1.96
N GLU A 325 -23.13 1.44 1.52
CA GLU A 325 -23.43 0.09 1.05
C GLU A 325 -22.47 -0.34 -0.08
N GLU A 326 -22.15 -1.64 -0.15
CA GLU A 326 -21.16 -2.20 -1.10
C GLU A 326 -21.45 -1.85 -2.58
N TYR A 327 -22.71 -1.64 -2.95
CA TYR A 327 -23.06 -1.25 -4.32
C TYR A 327 -22.65 0.19 -4.66
N HIS A 328 -22.40 1.04 -3.67
CA HIS A 328 -21.88 2.40 -3.85
C HIS A 328 -20.36 2.43 -4.01
N GLN A 329 -19.64 1.49 -3.39
CA GLN A 329 -18.18 1.42 -3.46
C GLN A 329 -17.73 1.16 -4.90
N ASP A 330 -16.77 1.93 -5.40
CA ASP A 330 -16.21 1.79 -6.75
C ASP A 330 -17.27 1.78 -7.86
N TYR A 331 -18.37 2.50 -7.68
CA TYR A 331 -19.55 2.42 -8.56
C TYR A 331 -19.22 2.68 -10.03
N LEU A 332 -18.38 3.69 -10.33
CA LEU A 332 -18.00 4.02 -11.71
C LEU A 332 -16.94 3.10 -12.31
N GLU A 333 -16.23 2.31 -11.50
CA GLU A 333 -15.41 1.21 -12.02
C GLU A 333 -16.29 0.02 -12.40
N LYS A 334 -17.29 -0.29 -11.55
CA LYS A 334 -18.30 -1.33 -11.78
C LYS A 334 -19.24 -0.95 -12.94
N ASN A 335 -19.50 0.35 -13.14
CA ASN A 335 -20.42 0.90 -14.14
C ASN A 335 -19.78 2.09 -14.89
N PRO A 336 -18.89 1.85 -15.87
CA PRO A 336 -18.14 2.92 -16.55
C PRO A 336 -18.99 3.97 -17.28
N THR A 337 -20.24 3.63 -17.65
CA THR A 337 -21.21 4.55 -18.27
C THR A 337 -22.28 5.03 -17.29
N GLY A 338 -22.06 4.82 -15.99
CA GLY A 338 -22.95 5.25 -14.92
C GLY A 338 -23.03 6.77 -14.81
N TYR A 339 -24.02 7.25 -14.05
CA TYR A 339 -24.18 8.68 -13.81
C TYR A 339 -22.95 9.26 -13.09
N CYS A 340 -22.50 10.43 -13.55
CA CYS A 340 -21.48 11.21 -12.88
C CYS A 340 -21.70 12.70 -13.16
N HIS A 341 -21.57 13.52 -12.13
CA HIS A 341 -21.62 14.99 -12.26
C HIS A 341 -20.30 15.59 -12.75
N LEU A 342 -19.20 14.83 -12.71
CA LEU A 342 -17.89 15.26 -13.18
C LEU A 342 -17.66 14.86 -14.65
N PRO A 343 -17.14 15.77 -15.49
CA PRO A 343 -16.77 15.43 -16.86
C PRO A 343 -15.54 14.51 -16.89
N SER A 344 -15.51 13.57 -17.84
CA SER A 344 -14.42 12.59 -17.96
C SER A 344 -13.02 13.20 -18.16
N SER A 345 -12.94 14.43 -18.67
CA SER A 345 -11.69 15.18 -18.81
C SER A 345 -10.99 15.44 -17.47
N LEU A 346 -11.76 15.55 -16.38
CA LEU A 346 -11.18 15.69 -15.03
C LEU A 346 -10.52 14.40 -14.55
N PHE A 347 -11.04 13.23 -14.90
CA PHE A 347 -10.40 11.96 -14.54
C PHE A 347 -9.03 11.80 -15.22
N GLU A 348 -8.93 12.20 -16.48
CA GLU A 348 -7.65 12.23 -17.19
C GLU A 348 -6.69 13.25 -16.59
N TYR A 349 -7.21 14.43 -16.22
CA TYR A 349 -6.42 15.46 -15.53
C TYR A 349 -5.85 14.93 -14.21
N ALA A 350 -6.66 14.33 -13.33
CA ALA A 350 -6.21 13.77 -12.06
C ALA A 350 -5.13 12.69 -12.24
N ARG A 351 -5.31 11.80 -13.23
CA ARG A 351 -4.34 10.75 -13.54
C ARG A 351 -2.98 11.29 -13.98
N LYS A 352 -2.98 12.42 -14.70
CA LYS A 352 -1.77 13.07 -15.21
C LYS A 352 -1.20 14.11 -14.25
N ALA A 353 -1.96 14.52 -13.25
CA ALA A 353 -1.57 15.55 -12.30
C ALA A 353 -0.32 15.11 -11.53
N LYS A 354 0.67 16.01 -11.47
CA LYS A 354 1.89 15.81 -10.70
C LYS A 354 2.08 17.00 -9.78
N GLN A 355 2.38 16.72 -8.53
CA GLN A 355 2.89 17.73 -7.62
C GLN A 355 4.21 18.27 -8.20
N ARG A 356 4.31 19.59 -8.32
CA ARG A 356 5.48 20.27 -8.89
C ARG A 356 6.60 20.41 -7.88
#